data_AF-A0A838K0A3-F1
#
_entry.id   AF-A0A838K0A3-F1
#
_cell.length_a   1.000
_cell.length_b   1.000
_cell.length_c   1.000
_cell.angle_alpha   90.00
_cell.angle_beta   90.00
_cell.angle_gamma   90.00
#
_symmetry.space_group_name_H-M   'P 1'
#
loop_
_entity.id
_entity.type
_entity.pdbx_description
1 polymer ?
#
loop_
_entity_poly.entity_id
_entity_poly.type
_entity_poly.pdbx_seq_one_letter_code
_entity_poly.pdbx_strand_id
1 'polypeptide(L)'
;MPRATRPSDVHRLPPATRPPADGWPPVAEEPAATAVPRRQPPRWLLVVGLLVIGLIAFNAARTARSGLPGDGVVVDVVAEDQAIAILGLYQAEADALRELQYPPNGGFDDPDRVLHRTPELTAIANRGAAAITAALRQARATGGTEPLVERYLDASDHQRLIDDLGDVAEAATAVEELESVHQAVIESSDAPLSVTWGSSLSHYRLVGDNYAAWAKALMEHRDGRDRTTQAGQARAATVRTWWERVRRLEPGSMAELHFALRALPDATIAALRGHPVAGPVLRRLDSTGTPS
;
A
#
# COMPACT_ATOMS: atom_id res chain seq x y z
N MET A 1 19.25 9.75 63.66
CA MET A 1 19.58 8.32 63.47
C MET A 1 19.81 7.70 64.84
N PRO A 2 19.13 6.59 65.15
CA PRO A 2 19.83 5.31 65.02
C PRO A 2 19.04 4.25 64.25
N ARG A 3 19.87 3.32 63.76
CA ARG A 3 19.70 2.17 62.87
C ARG A 3 19.32 0.95 63.72
N ALA A 4 18.49 0.04 63.21
CA ALA A 4 18.78 -1.40 63.18
C ALA A 4 17.62 -2.21 62.57
N THR A 5 18.00 -3.29 61.92
CA THR A 5 17.30 -4.07 60.90
C THR A 5 16.87 -5.46 61.40
N ARG A 6 15.81 -6.00 60.75
CA ARG A 6 15.46 -7.42 60.46
C ARG A 6 14.87 -8.28 61.60
N PRO A 7 14.23 -9.45 61.32
CA PRO A 7 13.78 -10.04 60.03
C PRO A 7 12.35 -10.68 60.05
N SER A 8 11.86 -11.04 58.86
CA SER A 8 10.89 -12.11 58.52
C SER A 8 9.52 -12.18 59.22
N ASP A 9 8.44 -12.08 58.44
CA ASP A 9 7.43 -13.14 58.45
C ASP A 9 6.58 -13.19 57.18
N VAL A 10 6.48 -14.42 56.68
CA VAL A 10 5.65 -14.90 55.57
C VAL A 10 4.20 -14.84 56.00
N HIS A 11 3.30 -14.14 55.29
CA HIS A 11 1.86 -14.47 55.37
C HIS A 11 1.05 -14.12 54.11
N ARG A 12 0.70 -15.21 53.40
CA ARG A 12 -0.58 -15.57 52.75
C ARG A 12 -1.42 -14.46 52.10
N LEU A 13 -1.63 -14.64 50.80
CA LEU A 13 -2.74 -14.07 50.02
C LEU A 13 -4.09 -14.35 50.71
N PRO A 14 -5.00 -13.36 50.81
CA PRO A 14 -6.38 -13.59 51.25
C PRO A 14 -7.21 -14.31 50.16
N PRO A 15 -8.21 -15.13 50.54
CA PRO A 15 -9.03 -15.89 49.61
C PRO A 15 -9.99 -14.99 48.81
N ALA A 16 -10.28 -15.40 47.58
CA ALA A 16 -11.19 -14.74 46.66
C ALA A 16 -12.61 -14.61 47.26
N THR A 17 -13.09 -13.38 47.40
CA THR A 17 -14.49 -13.06 47.68
C THR A 17 -15.33 -13.33 46.43
N ARG A 18 -16.27 -14.27 46.53
CA ARG A 18 -17.37 -14.41 45.55
C ARG A 18 -18.34 -13.22 45.69
N PRO A 19 -18.78 -12.58 44.59
CA PRO A 19 -19.90 -11.65 44.65
C PRO A 19 -21.25 -12.39 44.78
N PRO A 20 -22.28 -11.72 45.31
CA PRO A 20 -23.57 -12.32 45.67
C PRO A 20 -24.42 -12.70 44.44
N ALA A 21 -25.25 -13.72 44.64
CA ALA A 21 -26.34 -14.11 43.75
C ALA A 21 -27.47 -13.07 43.79
N ASP A 22 -28.24 -13.04 42.70
CA ASP A 22 -29.44 -12.25 42.45
C ASP A 22 -29.21 -10.83 41.87
N GLY A 23 -29.59 -10.69 40.59
CA GLY A 23 -29.85 -9.39 39.96
C GLY A 23 -28.90 -8.98 38.83
N TRP A 24 -28.52 -9.89 37.91
CA TRP A 24 -27.97 -9.46 36.63
C TRP A 24 -29.12 -8.94 35.75
N PRO A 25 -29.02 -7.75 35.12
CA PRO A 25 -29.92 -7.39 34.03
C PRO A 25 -29.81 -8.46 32.93
N PRO A 26 -30.87 -8.70 32.14
CA PRO A 26 -30.82 -9.71 31.09
C PRO A 26 -29.58 -9.47 30.26
N VAL A 27 -28.75 -10.51 30.12
CA VAL A 27 -27.69 -10.54 29.12
C VAL A 27 -28.38 -10.12 27.83
N ALA A 28 -28.03 -8.93 27.32
CA ALA A 28 -28.43 -8.55 25.99
C ALA A 28 -27.98 -9.73 25.12
N GLU A 29 -28.94 -10.41 24.49
CA GLU A 29 -28.66 -11.40 23.47
C GLU A 29 -27.61 -10.75 22.57
N GLU A 30 -26.43 -11.39 22.54
CA GLU A 30 -25.37 -11.10 21.61
C GLU A 30 -26.06 -10.86 20.26
N PRO A 31 -25.97 -9.67 19.65
CA PRO A 31 -26.70 -9.39 18.43
C PRO A 31 -26.32 -10.50 17.46
N ALA A 32 -27.31 -11.36 17.17
CA ALA A 32 -27.17 -12.53 16.32
C ALA A 32 -26.36 -12.07 15.13
N ALA A 33 -25.12 -12.57 15.03
CA ALA A 33 -24.07 -12.05 14.17
C ALA A 33 -24.71 -11.53 12.89
N THR A 34 -24.92 -10.20 12.84
CA THR A 34 -25.44 -9.57 11.63
C THR A 34 -24.48 -10.03 10.59
N ALA A 35 -24.96 -10.86 9.67
CA ALA A 35 -24.14 -11.46 8.64
C ALA A 35 -23.55 -10.29 7.87
N VAL A 36 -22.33 -9.91 8.27
CA VAL A 36 -21.50 -8.98 7.51
C VAL A 36 -21.45 -9.65 6.16
N PRO A 37 -21.96 -9.02 5.08
CA PRO A 37 -21.79 -9.61 3.77
C PRO A 37 -20.28 -9.74 3.61
N ARG A 38 -19.78 -10.99 3.69
CA ARG A 38 -18.39 -11.32 3.41
C ARG A 38 -18.17 -10.73 2.03
N ARG A 39 -17.51 -9.56 1.97
CA ARG A 39 -17.18 -8.91 0.71
C ARG A 39 -16.35 -9.94 -0.02
N GLN A 40 -16.96 -10.54 -1.05
CA GLN A 40 -16.26 -11.48 -1.88
C GLN A 40 -15.00 -10.76 -2.38
N PRO A 41 -13.82 -11.41 -2.32
CA PRO A 41 -12.64 -10.82 -2.90
C PRO A 41 -12.99 -10.41 -4.34
N PRO A 42 -12.64 -9.19 -4.76
CA PRO A 42 -12.98 -8.71 -6.10
C PRO A 42 -12.50 -9.74 -7.11
N ARG A 43 -13.33 -10.05 -8.11
CA ARG A 43 -13.14 -11.17 -9.05
C ARG A 43 -11.74 -11.22 -9.69
N TRP A 44 -11.03 -10.09 -9.76
CA TRP A 44 -9.65 -10.02 -10.24
C TRP A 44 -8.63 -10.70 -9.31
N LEU A 45 -8.82 -10.72 -7.98
CA LEU A 45 -7.96 -11.46 -7.03
C LEU A 45 -8.13 -12.98 -7.20
N LEU A 46 -9.33 -13.43 -7.54
CA LEU A 46 -9.56 -14.82 -7.93
C LEU A 46 -8.87 -15.14 -9.26
N VAL A 47 -8.86 -14.20 -10.22
CA VAL A 47 -8.15 -14.37 -11.50
C VAL A 47 -6.64 -14.43 -11.31
N VAL A 48 -6.06 -13.58 -10.46
CA VAL A 48 -4.62 -13.62 -10.15
C VAL A 48 -4.26 -14.90 -9.40
N GLY A 49 -5.05 -15.30 -8.39
CA GLY A 49 -4.86 -16.57 -7.68
C GLY A 49 -4.99 -17.80 -8.59
N LEU A 50 -5.98 -17.82 -9.49
CA LEU A 50 -6.16 -18.88 -10.50
C LEU A 50 -5.05 -18.87 -11.55
N LEU A 51 -4.53 -17.71 -11.93
CA LEU A 51 -3.40 -17.62 -12.86
C LEU A 51 -2.12 -18.17 -12.24
N VAL A 52 -1.87 -17.88 -10.96
CA VAL A 52 -0.70 -18.42 -10.24
C VAL A 52 -0.81 -19.95 -10.06
N ILE A 53 -1.99 -20.47 -9.68
CA ILE A 53 -2.22 -21.92 -9.56
C ILE A 53 -2.19 -22.59 -10.94
N GLY A 54 -2.75 -21.93 -11.97
CA GLY A 54 -2.72 -22.37 -13.35
C GLY A 54 -1.31 -22.44 -13.92
N LEU A 55 -0.42 -21.50 -13.54
CA LEU A 55 0.98 -21.48 -13.94
C LEU A 55 1.77 -22.64 -13.34
N ILE A 56 1.53 -22.96 -12.06
CA ILE A 56 2.13 -24.12 -11.39
C ILE A 56 1.67 -25.44 -12.05
N ALA A 57 0.38 -25.57 -12.34
CA ALA A 57 -0.17 -26.75 -13.01
C ALA A 57 0.27 -26.88 -14.48
N PHE A 58 0.39 -25.76 -15.20
CA PHE A 58 0.89 -25.72 -16.57
C PHE A 58 2.37 -26.11 -16.65
N ASN A 59 3.20 -25.63 -15.73
CA ASN A 59 4.61 -26.00 -15.65
C ASN A 59 4.79 -27.50 -15.33
N ALA A 60 4.02 -28.05 -14.39
CA ALA A 60 4.04 -29.49 -14.10
C ALA A 60 3.58 -30.36 -15.29
N ALA A 61 2.58 -29.89 -16.06
CA ALA A 61 2.09 -30.60 -17.25
C ALA A 61 3.05 -30.50 -18.45
N ARG A 62 3.86 -29.43 -18.54
CA ARG A 62 4.86 -29.24 -19.61
C ARG A 62 6.08 -30.14 -19.40
N THR A 63 6.55 -30.31 -18.15
CA THR A 63 7.64 -31.24 -17.81
C THR A 63 7.28 -32.69 -18.10
N ALA A 64 6.01 -33.07 -17.97
CA ALA A 64 5.53 -34.41 -18.29
C ALA A 64 5.40 -34.68 -19.81
N ARG A 65 5.35 -33.63 -20.65
CA ARG A 65 5.13 -33.75 -22.11
C ARG A 65 6.39 -33.65 -22.96
N SER A 66 7.52 -33.21 -22.43
CA SER A 66 8.77 -33.03 -23.20
C SER A 66 9.58 -34.32 -23.44
N GLY A 67 8.94 -35.50 -23.34
CA GLY A 67 9.56 -36.80 -23.61
C GLY A 67 9.75 -37.13 -25.10
N LEU A 68 10.24 -36.20 -25.93
CA LEU A 68 10.61 -36.48 -27.32
C LEU A 68 11.93 -35.79 -27.73
N PRO A 69 12.88 -36.51 -28.35
CA PRO A 69 14.16 -35.96 -28.80
C PRO A 69 14.07 -35.39 -30.23
N GLY A 70 14.62 -34.18 -30.44
CA GLY A 70 14.95 -33.65 -31.77
C GLY A 70 14.62 -32.17 -31.99
N ASP A 71 15.66 -31.32 -32.06
CA ASP A 71 15.71 -29.99 -32.70
C ASP A 71 14.69 -28.91 -32.30
N GLY A 72 14.37 -28.79 -31.02
CA GLY A 72 13.73 -27.59 -30.46
C GLY A 72 14.79 -26.56 -30.07
N VAL A 73 14.64 -25.31 -30.53
CA VAL A 73 15.32 -24.14 -29.95
C VAL A 73 15.28 -24.29 -28.43
N VAL A 74 16.45 -24.51 -27.81
CA VAL A 74 16.56 -24.67 -26.36
C VAL A 74 16.30 -23.29 -25.77
N VAL A 75 15.03 -22.95 -25.56
CA VAL A 75 14.65 -21.79 -24.78
C VAL A 75 15.20 -22.04 -23.39
N ASP A 76 16.11 -21.19 -22.96
CA ASP A 76 16.63 -21.22 -21.61
C ASP A 76 15.49 -20.92 -20.64
N VAL A 77 14.96 -21.99 -20.05
CA VAL A 77 13.81 -21.95 -19.14
C VAL A 77 14.11 -21.04 -17.94
N VAL A 78 15.38 -20.97 -17.51
CA VAL A 78 15.80 -20.11 -16.40
C VAL A 78 15.67 -18.64 -16.79
N ALA A 79 16.13 -18.26 -17.98
CA ALA A 79 16.01 -16.91 -18.49
C ALA A 79 14.54 -16.50 -18.73
N GLU A 80 13.69 -17.42 -19.18
CA GLU A 80 12.25 -17.18 -19.35
C GLU A 80 11.54 -16.95 -18.00
N ASP A 81 11.80 -17.80 -17.00
CA ASP A 81 11.21 -17.67 -15.66
C ASP A 81 11.67 -16.38 -14.96
N GLN A 82 12.95 -16.01 -15.09
CA GLN A 82 13.47 -14.74 -14.59
C GLN A 82 12.83 -13.53 -15.27
N ALA A 83 12.66 -13.57 -16.59
CA ALA A 83 12.00 -12.51 -17.34
C ALA A 83 10.53 -12.35 -16.90
N ILE A 84 9.81 -13.46 -16.70
CA ILE A 84 8.43 -13.45 -16.18
C ILE A 84 8.41 -12.83 -14.78
N ALA A 85 9.37 -13.16 -13.92
CA ALA A 85 9.47 -12.62 -12.57
C ALA A 85 9.67 -11.10 -12.54
N ILE A 86 10.63 -10.56 -13.30
CA ILE A 86 10.89 -9.11 -13.33
C ILE A 86 9.73 -8.33 -13.98
N LEU A 87 9.11 -8.90 -15.02
CA LEU A 87 7.92 -8.33 -15.65
C LEU A 87 6.71 -8.37 -14.70
N GLY A 88 6.61 -9.40 -13.86
CA GLY A 88 5.61 -9.50 -12.80
C GLY A 88 5.78 -8.42 -11.72
N LEU A 89 7.02 -8.13 -11.33
CA LEU A 89 7.32 -7.01 -10.41
C LEU A 89 6.92 -5.67 -11.01
N TYR A 90 7.38 -5.37 -12.24
CA TYR A 90 6.98 -4.13 -12.93
C TYR A 90 5.46 -4.02 -13.08
N GLN A 91 4.77 -5.12 -13.37
CA GLN A 91 3.30 -5.11 -13.46
C GLN A 91 2.64 -4.72 -12.14
N ALA A 92 3.14 -5.25 -11.01
CA ALA A 92 2.62 -4.92 -9.69
C ALA A 92 2.78 -3.41 -9.38
N GLU A 93 3.94 -2.84 -9.72
CA GLU A 93 4.21 -1.41 -9.58
C GLU A 93 3.30 -0.57 -10.47
N ALA A 94 3.26 -0.89 -11.76
CA ALA A 94 2.47 -0.16 -12.74
C ALA A 94 0.97 -0.22 -12.43
N ASP A 95 0.46 -1.34 -11.92
CA ASP A 95 -0.94 -1.45 -11.53
C ASP A 95 -1.25 -0.69 -10.24
N ALA A 96 -0.37 -0.73 -9.24
CA ALA A 96 -0.50 0.07 -8.01
C ALA A 96 -0.54 1.57 -8.33
N LEU A 97 0.39 2.04 -9.16
CA LEU A 97 0.45 3.44 -9.59
C LEU A 97 -0.76 3.83 -10.44
N ARG A 98 -1.19 2.98 -11.36
CA ARG A 98 -2.38 3.25 -12.18
C ARG A 98 -3.62 3.37 -11.33
N GLU A 99 -3.80 2.48 -10.36
CA GLU A 99 -4.97 2.53 -9.47
C GLU A 99 -4.96 3.78 -8.59
N LEU A 100 -3.79 4.21 -8.14
CA LEU A 100 -3.61 5.41 -7.31
C LEU A 100 -3.79 6.71 -8.12
N GLN A 101 -3.26 6.76 -9.35
CA GLN A 101 -3.31 7.93 -10.22
C GLN A 101 -4.63 8.08 -10.97
N TYR A 102 -5.31 6.96 -11.25
CA TYR A 102 -6.55 6.92 -12.04
C TYR A 102 -7.57 5.96 -11.41
N PRO A 103 -8.23 6.34 -10.31
CA PRO A 103 -9.23 5.48 -9.69
C PRO A 103 -10.43 5.25 -10.62
N PRO A 104 -11.15 4.13 -10.45
CA PRO A 104 -12.23 3.71 -11.33
C PRO A 104 -13.45 4.65 -11.41
N ASN A 105 -13.49 5.75 -10.66
CA ASN A 105 -14.63 6.68 -10.58
C ASN A 105 -14.24 8.14 -10.88
N GLY A 106 -13.34 8.34 -11.83
CA GLY A 106 -12.89 9.65 -12.31
C GLY A 106 -11.57 10.10 -11.66
N GLY A 107 -10.76 10.80 -12.44
CA GLY A 107 -9.50 11.40 -12.00
C GLY A 107 -9.72 12.45 -10.92
N PHE A 108 -8.65 12.77 -10.21
CA PHE A 108 -8.65 13.70 -9.09
C PHE A 108 -8.33 15.14 -9.54
N ASP A 109 -8.94 15.58 -10.63
CA ASP A 109 -8.75 16.94 -11.13
C ASP A 109 -9.41 17.99 -10.22
N ASP A 110 -10.25 17.53 -9.27
CA ASP A 110 -10.91 18.33 -8.25
C ASP A 110 -10.38 17.97 -6.84
N PRO A 111 -9.67 18.90 -6.17
CA PRO A 111 -9.18 18.74 -4.80
C PRO A 111 -10.26 18.38 -3.78
N ASP A 112 -11.50 18.83 -3.94
CA ASP A 112 -12.55 18.52 -2.95
C ASP A 112 -13.03 17.06 -3.07
N ARG A 113 -12.96 16.48 -4.28
CA ARG A 113 -13.25 15.04 -4.48
C ARG A 113 -12.16 14.14 -3.92
N VAL A 114 -10.92 14.62 -3.87
CA VAL A 114 -9.77 13.92 -3.28
C VAL A 114 -9.99 13.71 -1.78
N LEU A 115 -10.49 14.72 -1.09
CA LEU A 115 -10.72 14.70 0.36
C LEU A 115 -11.71 13.62 0.78
N HIS A 116 -12.81 13.45 0.05
CA HIS A 116 -13.80 12.42 0.36
C HIS A 116 -13.34 10.98 0.06
N ARG A 117 -12.17 10.81 -0.56
CA ARG A 117 -11.63 9.51 -0.98
C ARG A 117 -10.32 9.16 -0.29
N THR A 118 -9.88 9.91 0.72
CA THR A 118 -8.66 9.58 1.46
C THR A 118 -8.64 8.16 2.03
N PRO A 119 -9.74 7.56 2.56
CA PRO A 119 -9.69 6.17 3.04
C PRO A 119 -9.49 5.16 1.91
N GLU A 120 -10.08 5.43 0.74
CA GLU A 120 -9.91 4.60 -0.45
C GLU A 120 -8.45 4.67 -0.94
N LEU A 121 -7.87 5.87 -0.97
CA LEU A 121 -6.49 6.10 -1.39
C LEU A 121 -5.48 5.45 -0.42
N THR A 122 -5.70 5.55 0.89
CA THR A 122 -4.93 4.82 1.90
C THR A 122 -4.99 3.30 1.64
N ALA A 123 -6.17 2.76 1.35
CA ALA A 123 -6.33 1.34 1.06
C ALA A 123 -5.66 0.92 -0.26
N ILE A 124 -5.70 1.76 -1.29
CA ILE A 124 -5.01 1.52 -2.58
C ILE A 124 -3.50 1.52 -2.36
N ALA A 125 -2.95 2.54 -1.70
CA ALA A 125 -1.51 2.66 -1.47
C ALA A 125 -0.95 1.50 -0.65
N ASN A 126 -1.62 1.15 0.47
CA ASN A 126 -1.23 0.01 1.30
C ASN A 126 -1.31 -1.33 0.55
N ARG A 127 -2.35 -1.53 -0.26
CA ARG A 127 -2.48 -2.73 -1.10
C ARG A 127 -1.39 -2.77 -2.16
N GLY A 128 -1.07 -1.64 -2.78
CA GLY A 128 0.00 -1.49 -3.76
C GLY A 128 1.36 -1.86 -3.17
N ALA A 129 1.73 -1.27 -2.03
CA ALA A 129 2.97 -1.58 -1.32
C ALA A 129 3.08 -3.08 -0.97
N ALA A 130 1.99 -3.68 -0.49
CA ALA A 130 1.94 -5.11 -0.20
C ALA A 130 2.10 -5.98 -1.47
N ALA A 131 1.48 -5.59 -2.59
CA ALA A 131 1.59 -6.30 -3.87
C ALA A 131 3.02 -6.23 -4.44
N ILE A 132 3.64 -5.05 -4.42
CA ILE A 132 5.04 -4.86 -4.86
C ILE A 132 5.98 -5.68 -3.98
N THR A 133 5.81 -5.62 -2.65
CA THR A 133 6.62 -6.42 -1.71
C THR A 133 6.48 -7.93 -1.98
N ALA A 134 5.27 -8.40 -2.25
CA ALA A 134 5.03 -9.80 -2.59
C ALA A 134 5.66 -10.20 -3.92
N ALA A 135 5.53 -9.35 -4.95
CA ALA A 135 6.13 -9.58 -6.26
C ALA A 135 7.67 -9.57 -6.19
N LEU A 136 8.26 -8.64 -5.43
CA LEU A 136 9.70 -8.57 -5.20
C LEU A 136 10.22 -9.82 -4.48
N ARG A 137 9.50 -10.29 -3.45
CA ARG A 137 9.83 -11.54 -2.75
C ARG A 137 9.75 -12.74 -3.69
N GLN A 138 8.71 -12.82 -4.51
CA GLN A 138 8.54 -13.89 -5.48
C GLN A 138 9.64 -13.85 -6.54
N ALA A 139 9.97 -12.68 -7.06
CA ALA A 139 11.03 -12.54 -8.06
C ALA A 139 12.40 -12.95 -7.52
N ARG A 140 12.73 -12.55 -6.27
CA ARG A 140 13.94 -13.01 -5.59
C ARG A 140 13.95 -14.52 -5.33
N ALA A 141 12.80 -15.11 -5.00
CA ALA A 141 12.67 -16.56 -4.80
C ALA A 141 12.79 -17.36 -6.12
N THR A 142 12.47 -16.73 -7.24
CA THR A 142 12.60 -17.35 -8.58
C THR A 142 14.07 -17.51 -8.97
N GLY A 143 14.98 -16.83 -8.26
CA GLY A 143 16.38 -17.23 -8.08
C GLY A 143 17.13 -17.53 -9.37
N GLY A 144 17.93 -16.58 -9.84
CA GLY A 144 19.08 -16.98 -10.64
C GLY A 144 20.15 -15.91 -10.69
N THR A 145 21.36 -16.41 -10.76
CA THR A 145 22.66 -15.73 -10.65
C THR A 145 22.97 -14.80 -11.82
N GLU A 146 21.97 -14.44 -12.63
CA GLU A 146 22.19 -13.57 -13.78
C GLU A 146 22.36 -12.13 -13.29
N PRO A 147 23.56 -11.53 -13.46
CA PRO A 147 23.88 -10.24 -12.83
C PRO A 147 22.91 -9.12 -13.22
N LEU A 148 22.26 -9.23 -14.38
CA LEU A 148 21.33 -8.22 -14.88
C LEU A 148 19.96 -8.27 -14.20
N VAL A 149 19.49 -9.49 -13.89
CA VAL A 149 18.25 -9.69 -13.15
C VAL A 149 18.45 -9.26 -11.70
N GLU A 150 19.58 -9.64 -11.09
CA GLU A 150 19.95 -9.21 -9.74
C GLU A 150 20.06 -7.68 -9.66
N ARG A 151 20.69 -7.04 -10.64
CA ARG A 151 20.79 -5.56 -10.68
C ARG A 151 19.45 -4.86 -10.66
N TYR A 152 18.45 -5.39 -11.37
CA TYR A 152 17.09 -4.86 -11.31
C TYR A 152 16.46 -5.12 -9.93
N LEU A 153 16.49 -6.36 -9.44
CA LEU A 153 15.85 -6.72 -8.16
C LEU A 153 16.48 -6.07 -6.91
N ASP A 154 17.74 -5.67 -6.99
CA ASP A 154 18.48 -4.99 -5.92
C ASP A 154 18.43 -3.46 -6.04
N ALA A 155 17.78 -2.95 -7.08
CA ALA A 155 17.69 -1.52 -7.27
C ALA A 155 16.85 -0.87 -6.15
N SER A 156 17.43 0.18 -5.55
CA SER A 156 16.82 0.84 -4.40
C SER A 156 15.49 1.54 -4.70
N ASP A 157 15.18 1.76 -5.98
CA ASP A 157 13.94 2.43 -6.37
C ASP A 157 12.69 1.60 -6.06
N HIS A 158 12.79 0.25 -6.04
CA HIS A 158 11.67 -0.61 -5.63
C HIS A 158 11.29 -0.37 -4.17
N GLN A 159 12.29 -0.30 -3.28
CA GLN A 159 12.05 0.01 -1.87
C GLN A 159 11.58 1.46 -1.71
N ARG A 160 12.18 2.41 -2.45
CA ARG A 160 11.73 3.81 -2.44
C ARG A 160 10.26 3.94 -2.83
N LEU A 161 9.80 3.23 -3.86
CA LEU A 161 8.40 3.24 -4.27
C LEU A 161 7.48 2.65 -3.19
N ILE A 162 7.90 1.57 -2.51
CA ILE A 162 7.15 1.01 -1.37
C ILE A 162 7.02 2.04 -0.25
N ASP A 163 8.13 2.71 0.09
CA ASP A 163 8.16 3.75 1.13
C ASP A 163 7.29 4.96 0.72
N ASP A 164 7.39 5.41 -0.53
CA ASP A 164 6.56 6.49 -1.09
C ASP A 164 5.05 6.17 -1.04
N LEU A 165 4.66 4.91 -1.27
CA LEU A 165 3.27 4.47 -1.10
C LEU A 165 2.86 4.49 0.37
N GLY A 166 3.76 4.14 1.30
CA GLY A 166 3.56 4.29 2.73
C GLY A 166 3.32 5.76 3.12
N ASP A 167 4.17 6.65 2.64
CA ASP A 167 4.04 8.09 2.86
C ASP A 167 2.74 8.65 2.28
N VAL A 168 2.28 8.16 1.12
CA VAL A 168 0.98 8.53 0.55
C VAL A 168 -0.17 8.11 1.46
N ALA A 169 -0.10 6.93 2.07
CA ALA A 169 -1.11 6.43 2.99
C ALA A 169 -1.13 7.22 4.32
N GLU A 170 0.04 7.56 4.86
CA GLU A 170 0.17 8.43 6.04
C GLU A 170 -0.38 9.83 5.75
N ALA A 171 0.01 10.42 4.63
CA ALA A 171 -0.46 11.72 4.17
C ALA A 171 -1.99 11.75 4.00
N ALA A 172 -2.60 10.70 3.42
CA ALA A 172 -4.05 10.59 3.27
C ALA A 172 -4.78 10.51 4.62
N THR A 173 -4.22 9.77 5.59
CA THR A 173 -4.75 9.67 6.95
C THR A 173 -4.70 11.03 7.65
N ALA A 174 -3.59 11.75 7.55
CA ALA A 174 -3.46 13.10 8.10
C ALA A 174 -4.45 14.09 7.46
N VAL A 175 -4.72 13.98 6.16
CA VAL A 175 -5.76 14.78 5.48
C VAL A 175 -7.15 14.47 6.04
N GLU A 176 -7.50 13.20 6.23
CA GLU A 176 -8.80 12.79 6.79
C GLU A 176 -9.02 13.38 8.20
N GLU A 177 -8.01 13.27 9.07
CA GLU A 177 -8.05 13.85 10.41
C GLU A 177 -8.22 15.36 10.40
N LEU A 178 -7.42 16.07 9.60
CA LEU A 178 -7.47 17.53 9.51
C LEU A 178 -8.78 18.02 8.89
N GLU A 179 -9.34 17.31 7.93
CA GLU A 179 -10.63 17.65 7.34
C GLU A 179 -11.77 17.47 8.36
N SER A 180 -11.78 16.36 9.10
CA SER A 180 -12.75 16.12 10.18
C SER A 180 -12.75 17.27 11.20
N VAL A 181 -11.56 17.77 11.55
CA VAL A 181 -11.46 18.94 12.43
C VAL A 181 -11.91 20.20 11.71
N HIS A 182 -11.49 20.43 10.47
CA HIS A 182 -11.86 21.64 9.73
C HIS A 182 -13.37 21.82 9.75
N GLN A 183 -14.11 20.75 9.43
CA GLN A 183 -15.57 20.69 9.52
C GLN A 183 -16.06 21.04 10.93
N ALA A 184 -15.47 20.45 11.96
CA ALA A 184 -15.87 20.68 13.34
C ALA A 184 -15.55 22.08 13.90
N VAL A 185 -14.47 22.74 13.45
CA VAL A 185 -14.02 24.03 13.99
C VAL A 185 -14.57 25.21 13.19
N ILE A 186 -14.57 25.07 11.86
CA ILE A 186 -14.93 26.16 10.94
C ILE A 186 -16.40 26.08 10.54
N GLU A 187 -16.93 24.88 10.29
CA GLU A 187 -18.27 24.71 9.70
C GLU A 187 -19.36 24.44 10.74
N SER A 188 -19.06 23.75 11.85
CA SER A 188 -20.03 23.46 12.92
C SER A 188 -19.60 24.04 14.27
N SER A 189 -20.10 25.21 14.66
CA SER A 189 -19.67 25.91 15.90
C SER A 189 -19.92 25.19 17.25
N ASP A 190 -20.46 23.97 17.26
CA ASP A 190 -20.97 23.28 18.47
C ASP A 190 -20.38 21.87 18.73
N ALA A 191 -19.43 21.37 17.95
CA ALA A 191 -18.90 20.01 18.16
C ALA A 191 -17.86 19.96 19.30
N PRO A 192 -18.08 19.20 20.39
CA PRO A 192 -17.06 19.00 21.42
C PRO A 192 -15.90 18.16 20.85
N LEU A 193 -14.79 18.82 20.53
CA LEU A 193 -13.59 18.16 20.03
C LEU A 193 -12.83 17.45 21.15
N SER A 194 -12.93 16.13 21.21
CA SER A 194 -12.04 15.27 22.00
C SER A 194 -10.70 15.10 21.27
N VAL A 195 -9.94 16.19 21.10
CA VAL A 195 -8.70 16.12 20.32
C VAL A 195 -7.53 16.58 21.17
N THR A 196 -6.58 15.67 21.34
CA THR A 196 -5.29 15.87 21.97
C THR A 196 -4.35 16.61 21.00
N TRP A 197 -4.58 17.92 20.82
CA TRP A 197 -3.93 18.78 19.81
C TRP A 197 -2.42 19.03 20.00
N GLY A 198 -1.91 18.91 21.23
CA GLY A 198 -0.53 19.30 21.54
C GLY A 198 0.53 18.37 20.94
N SER A 199 0.22 17.07 20.83
CA SER A 199 1.12 16.06 20.23
C SER A 199 1.05 16.01 18.71
N SER A 200 0.05 16.65 18.08
CA SER A 200 -0.23 16.50 16.65
C SER A 200 0.53 17.48 15.75
N LEU A 201 0.93 18.66 16.22
CA LEU A 201 1.69 19.63 15.40
C LEU A 201 3.08 19.12 14.98
N SER A 202 3.80 18.43 15.88
CA SER A 202 5.07 17.80 15.54
C SER A 202 4.90 16.66 14.55
N HIS A 203 3.80 15.90 14.67
CA HIS A 203 3.44 14.86 13.71
C HIS A 203 3.13 15.45 12.34
N TYR A 204 2.27 16.47 12.24
CA TYR A 204 1.96 17.10 10.95
C TYR A 204 3.15 17.81 10.30
N ARG A 205 4.15 18.27 11.07
CA ARG A 205 5.42 18.76 10.50
C ARG A 205 6.23 17.67 9.81
N LEU A 206 6.18 16.43 10.33
CA LEU A 206 6.86 15.31 9.70
C LEU A 206 6.19 14.93 8.37
N VAL A 207 4.85 15.09 8.29
CA VAL A 207 4.09 14.87 7.06
C VAL A 207 4.31 15.99 6.03
N GLY A 208 4.32 17.26 6.47
CA GLY A 208 4.73 18.39 5.62
C GLY A 208 4.27 19.77 6.11
N ASP A 209 4.92 20.82 5.60
CA ASP A 209 4.68 22.20 6.04
C ASP A 209 3.24 22.67 5.87
N ASN A 210 2.57 22.24 4.78
CA ASN A 210 1.17 22.61 4.52
C ASN A 210 0.21 21.96 5.55
N TYR A 211 0.49 20.73 5.99
CA TYR A 211 -0.26 20.05 7.05
C TYR A 211 -0.12 20.79 8.38
N ALA A 212 1.12 21.15 8.74
CA ALA A 212 1.40 21.91 9.95
C ALA A 212 0.77 23.31 9.92
N ALA A 213 0.76 23.98 8.77
CA ALA A 213 0.11 25.27 8.58
C ALA A 213 -1.41 25.18 8.74
N TRP A 214 -2.03 24.13 8.19
CA TRP A 214 -3.46 23.88 8.33
C TRP A 214 -3.83 23.58 9.79
N ALA A 215 -3.14 22.64 10.43
CA ALA A 215 -3.33 22.32 11.85
C ALA A 215 -3.18 23.56 12.74
N LYS A 216 -2.13 24.37 12.51
CA LYS A 216 -1.92 25.63 13.23
C LYS A 216 -3.09 26.58 13.03
N ALA A 217 -3.52 26.83 11.80
CA ALA A 217 -4.63 27.75 11.52
C ALA A 217 -5.93 27.32 12.21
N LEU A 218 -6.23 26.01 12.25
CA LEU A 218 -7.39 25.46 12.97
C LEU A 218 -7.28 25.68 14.49
N MET A 219 -6.10 25.45 15.08
CA MET A 219 -5.87 25.71 16.50
C MET A 219 -6.01 27.20 16.83
N GLU A 220 -5.42 28.09 16.03
CA GLU A 220 -5.52 29.53 16.24
C GLU A 220 -6.97 30.04 16.08
N HIS A 221 -7.75 29.47 15.15
CA HIS A 221 -9.19 29.73 15.02
C HIS A 221 -9.95 29.33 16.28
N ARG A 222 -9.72 28.12 16.77
CA ARG A 222 -10.32 27.61 18.00
C ARG A 222 -10.01 28.49 19.22
N ASP A 223 -8.79 29.04 19.29
CA ASP A 223 -8.35 29.95 20.36
C ASP A 223 -8.95 31.37 20.24
N GLY A 224 -9.89 31.59 19.31
CA GLY A 224 -10.62 32.85 19.15
C GLY A 224 -9.96 33.86 18.20
N ARG A 225 -8.88 33.49 17.51
CA ARG A 225 -8.32 34.33 16.43
C ARG A 225 -8.91 33.88 15.11
N ASP A 226 -9.71 34.71 14.43
CA ASP A 226 -10.26 34.30 13.13
C ASP A 226 -9.15 33.98 12.10
N ARG A 227 -9.06 32.70 11.74
CA ARG A 227 -8.09 32.12 10.81
C ARG A 227 -8.75 31.34 9.68
N THR A 228 -10.05 31.54 9.45
CA THR A 228 -10.86 30.81 8.47
C THR A 228 -10.23 30.78 7.08
N THR A 229 -9.84 31.95 6.57
CA THR A 229 -9.21 32.08 5.25
C THR A 229 -7.88 31.32 5.16
N GLN A 230 -7.09 31.34 6.23
CA GLN A 230 -5.76 30.71 6.24
C GLN A 230 -5.86 29.20 6.37
N ALA A 231 -6.83 28.69 7.15
CA ALA A 231 -7.15 27.28 7.20
C ALA A 231 -7.62 26.77 5.83
N GLY A 232 -8.49 27.51 5.13
CA GLY A 232 -8.92 27.19 3.77
C GLY A 232 -7.78 27.17 2.74
N GLN A 233 -6.86 28.15 2.80
CA GLN A 233 -5.68 28.19 1.93
C GLN A 233 -4.73 27.03 2.19
N ALA A 234 -4.45 26.73 3.46
CA ALA A 234 -3.56 25.63 3.84
C ALA A 234 -4.16 24.26 3.51
N ARG A 235 -5.48 24.08 3.66
CA ARG A 235 -6.24 22.91 3.17
C ARG A 235 -6.03 22.71 1.67
N ALA A 236 -6.33 23.72 0.87
CA ALA A 236 -6.20 23.64 -0.58
C ALA A 236 -4.75 23.37 -1.05
N ALA A 237 -3.76 23.98 -0.38
CA ALA A 237 -2.35 23.74 -0.65
C ALA A 237 -1.92 22.30 -0.29
N THR A 238 -2.35 21.80 0.87
CA THR A 238 -2.09 20.43 1.32
C THR A 238 -2.57 19.41 0.30
N VAL A 239 -3.83 19.50 -0.12
CA VAL A 239 -4.43 18.56 -1.08
C VAL A 239 -3.71 18.60 -2.42
N ARG A 240 -3.38 19.80 -2.91
CA ARG A 240 -2.66 19.96 -4.18
C ARG A 240 -1.26 19.36 -4.13
N THR A 241 -0.48 19.69 -3.12
CA THR A 241 0.90 19.18 -2.97
C THR A 241 0.91 17.65 -2.85
N TRP A 242 0.00 17.10 -2.05
CA TRP A 242 -0.13 15.65 -1.93
C TRP A 242 -0.51 14.99 -3.27
N TRP A 243 -1.51 15.54 -3.97
CA TRP A 243 -1.94 14.99 -5.26
C TRP A 243 -0.83 15.09 -6.33
N GLU A 244 -0.10 16.19 -6.37
CA GLU A 244 1.06 16.33 -7.25
C GLU A 244 2.17 15.33 -6.94
N ARG A 245 2.35 14.91 -5.68
CA ARG A 245 3.29 13.84 -5.31
C ARG A 245 2.85 12.51 -5.91
N VAL A 246 1.58 12.14 -5.70
CA VAL A 246 0.99 10.90 -6.25
C VAL A 246 1.13 10.81 -7.77
N ARG A 247 0.89 11.92 -8.48
CA ARG A 247 1.00 11.99 -9.95
C ARG A 247 2.42 11.85 -10.49
N ARG A 248 3.44 12.08 -9.65
CA ARG A 248 4.85 12.01 -10.03
C ARG A 248 5.49 10.66 -9.72
N LEU A 249 4.76 9.75 -9.07
CA LEU A 249 5.25 8.41 -8.82
C LEU A 249 5.38 7.62 -10.12
N GLU A 250 6.48 6.91 -10.27
CA GLU A 250 6.83 6.10 -11.44
C GLU A 250 7.29 4.71 -10.99
N PRO A 251 7.17 3.68 -11.85
CA PRO A 251 7.73 2.37 -11.56
C PRO A 251 9.25 2.43 -11.29
N GLY A 252 9.74 1.51 -10.47
CA GLY A 252 11.13 1.48 -10.06
C GLY A 252 12.06 1.02 -11.18
N SER A 253 13.23 1.66 -11.29
CA SER A 253 14.38 1.16 -12.04
C SER A 253 14.08 0.73 -13.48
N MET A 254 13.32 1.57 -14.18
CA MET A 254 12.93 1.36 -15.58
C MET A 254 14.12 1.20 -16.52
N ALA A 255 15.24 1.88 -16.26
CA ALA A 255 16.45 1.75 -17.05
C ALA A 255 17.04 0.33 -16.95
N GLU A 256 17.12 -0.21 -15.73
CA GLU A 256 17.57 -1.56 -15.44
C GLU A 256 16.62 -2.61 -16.03
N LEU A 257 15.30 -2.39 -15.96
CA LEU A 257 14.31 -3.24 -16.62
C LEU A 257 14.55 -3.31 -18.13
N HIS A 258 14.67 -2.16 -18.79
CA HIS A 258 14.93 -2.11 -20.22
C HIS A 258 16.26 -2.75 -20.60
N PHE A 259 17.29 -2.57 -19.77
CA PHE A 259 18.58 -3.21 -19.97
C PHE A 259 18.49 -4.74 -19.87
N ALA A 260 17.82 -5.26 -18.83
CA ALA A 260 17.62 -6.69 -18.65
C ALA A 260 16.82 -7.30 -19.80
N LEU A 261 15.74 -6.65 -20.25
CA LEU A 261 14.92 -7.14 -21.37
C LEU A 261 15.68 -7.13 -22.71
N ARG A 262 16.52 -6.13 -22.97
CA ARG A 262 17.36 -6.08 -24.19
C ARG A 262 18.47 -7.12 -24.22
N ALA A 263 18.87 -7.64 -23.06
CA ALA A 263 19.86 -8.71 -22.98
C ALA A 263 19.27 -10.10 -23.30
N LEU A 264 17.94 -10.23 -23.34
CA LEU A 264 17.27 -11.49 -23.68
C LEU A 264 17.33 -11.76 -25.19
N PRO A 265 17.47 -13.04 -25.61
CA PRO A 265 17.35 -13.40 -27.02
C PRO A 265 15.99 -13.02 -27.61
N ASP A 266 15.96 -12.60 -28.88
CA ASP A 266 14.72 -12.23 -29.59
C ASP A 266 13.67 -13.35 -29.56
N ALA A 267 14.11 -14.61 -29.64
CA ALA A 267 13.24 -15.78 -29.55
C ALA A 267 12.54 -15.88 -28.18
N THR A 268 13.23 -15.51 -27.09
CA THR A 268 12.67 -15.47 -25.73
C THR A 268 11.66 -14.34 -25.60
N ILE A 269 11.98 -13.14 -26.11
CA ILE A 269 11.03 -12.02 -26.13
C ILE A 269 9.77 -12.36 -26.95
N ALA A 270 9.93 -13.03 -28.10
CA ALA A 270 8.81 -13.48 -28.91
C ALA A 270 7.92 -14.50 -28.17
N ALA A 271 8.52 -15.44 -27.42
CA ALA A 271 7.78 -16.38 -26.58
C ALA A 271 7.01 -15.66 -25.46
N LEU A 272 7.66 -14.73 -24.76
CA LEU A 272 7.06 -13.95 -23.67
C LEU A 272 5.86 -13.10 -24.14
N ARG A 273 5.85 -12.61 -25.39
CA ARG A 273 4.70 -11.89 -25.96
C ARG A 273 3.42 -12.74 -26.00
N GLY A 274 3.55 -14.06 -26.15
CA GLY A 274 2.44 -15.02 -26.10
C GLY A 274 2.04 -15.44 -24.68
N HIS A 275 2.85 -15.11 -23.67
CA HIS A 275 2.62 -15.52 -22.29
C HIS A 275 1.47 -14.71 -21.64
N PRO A 276 0.55 -15.34 -20.87
CA PRO A 276 -0.62 -14.67 -20.30
C PRO A 276 -0.28 -13.55 -19.29
N VAL A 277 0.88 -13.66 -18.63
CA VAL A 277 1.39 -12.65 -17.68
C VAL A 277 2.32 -11.65 -18.37
N ALA A 278 3.48 -12.09 -18.88
CA ALA A 278 4.46 -11.21 -19.54
C ALA A 278 3.97 -10.51 -20.82
N GLY A 279 3.10 -11.14 -21.63
CA GLY A 279 2.66 -10.57 -22.90
C GLY A 279 1.91 -9.23 -22.77
N PRO A 280 0.88 -9.13 -21.91
CA PRO A 280 0.26 -7.85 -21.58
C PRO A 280 1.23 -6.78 -21.09
N VAL A 281 2.22 -7.17 -20.29
CA VAL A 281 3.22 -6.27 -19.71
C VAL A 281 4.14 -5.70 -20.79
N LEU A 282 4.65 -6.55 -21.67
CA LEU A 282 5.49 -6.14 -22.80
C LEU A 282 4.73 -5.20 -23.74
N ARG A 283 3.45 -5.47 -24.03
CA ARG A 283 2.61 -4.54 -24.81
C ARG A 283 2.45 -3.17 -24.15
N ARG A 284 2.35 -3.14 -22.82
CA ARG A 284 2.29 -1.88 -22.05
C ARG A 284 3.61 -1.12 -22.19
N LEU A 285 4.75 -1.78 -22.02
CA LEU A 285 6.08 -1.18 -22.18
C LEU A 285 6.30 -0.61 -23.60
N ASP A 286 5.90 -1.36 -24.63
CA ASP A 286 5.97 -0.91 -26.02
C ASP A 286 5.11 0.35 -26.26
N SER A 287 3.92 0.41 -25.66
CA SER A 287 2.99 1.53 -25.80
C SER A 287 3.42 2.82 -25.09
N THR A 288 4.27 2.71 -24.06
CA THR A 288 4.81 3.86 -23.33
C THR A 288 6.01 4.50 -24.02
N GLY A 289 6.43 3.99 -25.18
CA GLY A 289 7.47 4.58 -26.00
C GLY A 289 8.87 4.33 -25.45
N THR A 290 9.39 3.12 -25.64
CA THR A 290 10.83 2.86 -25.60
C THR A 290 11.29 2.55 -27.02
N PRO A 291 12.34 3.20 -27.55
CA PRO A 291 12.85 2.88 -28.87
C PRO A 291 13.36 1.44 -28.92
N SER A 292 12.91 0.75 -29.96
CA SER A 292 13.46 -0.50 -30.48
C SER A 292 14.97 -0.42 -30.66
#